data_AF-A0A235AGF9-F1
#
_entry.id   AF-A0A235AGF9-F1
#
_cell.length_a   1.000
_cell.length_b   1.000
_cell.length_c   1.000
_cell.angle_alpha   90.00
_cell.angle_beta   90.00
_cell.angle_gamma   90.00
#
_symmetry.space_group_name_H-M   'P 1'
#
loop_
_entity.id
_entity.type
_entity.pdbx_description
1 polymer ?
#
loop_
_entity_poly.entity_id
_entity_poly.type
_entity_poly.pdbx_seq_one_letter_code
_entity_poly.pdbx_strand_id
1 'polypeptide(L)' 'MPGVATSVVVVLAVVAALAAILFISSLISILASPRYTGGGKLLWIVGIFVFPIAGPLVWWLGARNAQIRTDRP' A
#
# COMPACT_ATOMS: atom_id res chain seq x y z
N MET A 1 -34.85 12.54 0.93
CA MET A 1 -34.54 11.10 1.05
C MET A 1 -33.32 10.90 1.96
N PRO A 2 -33.48 11.01 3.29
CA PRO A 2 -32.36 10.96 4.24
C PRO A 2 -31.63 9.61 4.27
N GLY A 3 -32.33 8.50 3.97
CA GLY A 3 -31.71 7.16 3.93
C GLY A 3 -30.58 7.00 2.91
N VAL A 4 -30.71 7.62 1.73
CA VAL A 4 -29.70 7.52 0.66
C VAL A 4 -28.39 8.21 1.07
N ALA A 5 -28.48 9.39 1.69
CA ALA A 5 -27.30 10.11 2.17
C ALA A 5 -26.57 9.31 3.26
N THR A 6 -27.30 8.72 4.21
CA THR A 6 -26.71 7.87 5.25
C THR A 6 -26.03 6.64 4.65
N SER A 7 -26.66 5.96 3.69
CA SER A 7 -26.05 4.81 3.00
C SER A 7 -24.76 5.18 2.28
N VAL A 8 -24.73 6.31 1.56
CA VAL A 8 -23.54 6.78 0.85
C VAL A 8 -22.40 7.08 1.84
N VAL A 9 -22.69 7.75 2.96
CA VAL A 9 -21.68 8.04 3.99
C VAL A 9 -21.09 6.76 4.59
N VAL A 10 -21.92 5.76 4.89
CA VAL A 10 -21.46 4.47 5.42
C VAL A 10 -20.55 3.76 4.41
N VAL A 11 -20.93 3.72 3.13
CA VAL A 11 -20.10 3.10 2.08
C VAL A 11 -18.75 3.81 1.97
N LEU A 12 -18.73 5.14 1.94
CA LEU A 12 -17.50 5.92 1.86
C LEU A 12 -16.60 5.69 3.09
N ALA A 13 -17.18 5.61 4.30
CA ALA A 13 -16.45 5.33 5.52
C ALA A 13 -15.78 3.95 5.49
N VAL A 14 -16.50 2.93 5.00
CA VAL A 14 -15.96 1.57 4.84
C VAL A 14 -14.82 1.56 3.82
N VAL A 15 -15.00 2.20 2.66
CA VAL A 15 -13.96 2.29 1.63
C VAL A 15 -12.71 3.00 2.17
N ALA A 16 -12.89 4.10 2.89
CA ALA A 16 -11.78 4.83 3.51
C ALA A 16 -11.05 3.98 4.56
N ALA A 17 -11.77 3.22 5.38
CA ALA A 17 -11.18 2.33 6.36
C ALA A 17 -10.36 1.21 5.70
N LEU A 18 -10.89 0.59 4.65
CA LEU A 18 -10.17 -0.44 3.89
C LEU A 18 -8.91 0.12 3.22
N ALA A 19 -8.98 1.31 2.64
CA ALA A 19 -7.82 1.99 2.06
C ALA A 19 -6.75 2.28 3.13
N ALA A 20 -7.15 2.75 4.31
CA ALA A 20 -6.23 2.99 5.42
C ALA A 20 -5.55 1.70 5.90
N ILE A 21 -6.30 0.60 6.04
CA ILE A 21 -5.75 -0.70 6.42
C ILE A 21 -4.73 -1.18 5.36
N LEU A 22 -5.05 -1.04 4.08
CA LEU A 22 -4.16 -1.42 2.98
C LEU A 22 -2.88 -0.58 2.99
N PHE A 23 -2.99 0.71 3.24
CA PHE A 23 -1.87 1.65 3.34
C PHE A 23 -0.94 1.28 4.50
N ILE A 24 -1.49 1.14 5.71
CA ILE A 24 -0.71 0.83 6.93
C ILE A 24 -0.06 -0.55 6.81
N SER A 25 -0.80 -1.55 6.35
CA SER A 25 -0.25 -2.91 6.17
C SER A 25 0.90 -2.93 5.16
N SER A 26 0.85 -2.11 4.11
CA SER A 26 1.92 -2.01 3.13
C SER A 26 3.17 -1.36 3.73
N LEU A 27 3.03 -0.30 4.54
CA LEU A 27 4.15 0.30 5.25
C LEU A 27 4.84 -0.70 6.20
N ILE A 28 4.05 -1.42 7.00
CA ILE A 28 4.57 -2.47 7.90
C ILE A 28 5.31 -3.53 7.09
N SER A 29 4.74 -3.96 5.96
CA SER A 29 5.35 -4.96 5.09
C SER A 29 6.66 -4.49 4.45
N ILE A 30 6.76 -3.22 4.03
CA ILE A 30 8.02 -2.63 3.52
C ILE A 30 9.09 -2.61 4.60
N LEU A 31 8.72 -2.12 5.79
CA LEU A 31 9.64 -2.02 6.93
C LEU A 31 10.15 -3.40 7.36
N ALA A 32 9.25 -4.38 7.42
CA ALA A 32 9.56 -5.76 7.77
C ALA A 32 10.33 -6.52 6.69
N SER A 33 10.34 -6.06 5.43
CA SER A 33 11.03 -6.76 4.35
C SER A 33 12.55 -6.62 4.48
N PRO A 34 13.31 -7.72 4.64
CA PRO A 34 14.77 -7.66 4.65
C PRO A 34 15.37 -7.53 3.23
N ARG A 35 14.53 -7.68 2.19
CA ARG A 35 14.98 -7.73 0.78
C ARG A 35 15.30 -6.37 0.17
N TYR A 36 14.77 -5.30 0.73
CA TYR A 36 15.02 -3.94 0.24
C TYR A 36 16.09 -3.27 1.09
N THR A 37 17.10 -2.69 0.42
CA THR A 37 18.08 -1.80 1.05
C THR A 37 17.39 -0.57 1.63
N GLY A 38 18.04 0.15 2.54
CA GLY A 38 17.46 1.35 3.17
C GLY A 38 16.91 2.36 2.16
N GLY A 39 17.63 2.60 1.06
CA GLY A 39 17.18 3.47 -0.04
C GLY A 39 15.96 2.91 -0.80
N GLY A 40 15.91 1.60 -1.06
CA GLY A 40 14.77 0.95 -1.71
C GLY A 40 13.49 1.00 -0.86
N LYS A 41 13.62 0.87 0.47
CA LYS A 41 12.50 1.04 1.40
C LYS A 41 11.95 2.47 1.38
N LEU A 42 12.83 3.47 1.39
CA LEU A 42 12.44 4.88 1.37
C LEU A 42 11.66 5.23 0.10
N LEU A 43 12.11 4.78 -1.07
CA LEU A 43 11.39 5.00 -2.34
C LEU A 43 9.98 4.42 -2.31
N TRP A 44 9.81 3.22 -1.75
CA TRP A 44 8.50 2.60 -1.59
C TRP A 44 7.58 3.34 -0.62
N ILE A 45 8.12 3.79 0.51
CA ILE A 45 7.36 4.59 1.49
C ILE A 45 6.89 5.90 0.84
N VAL A 46 7.79 6.64 0.17
CA VAL A 46 7.45 7.89 -0.52
C VAL A 46 6.40 7.63 -1.61
N GLY A 47 6.58 6.59 -2.42
CA GLY A 47 5.62 6.23 -3.47
C GLY A 47 4.22 5.91 -2.93
N ILE A 48 4.12 5.22 -1.80
CA ILE A 48 2.85 4.94 -1.13
C ILE A 48 2.21 6.23 -0.58
N PHE A 49 3.00 7.16 -0.03
CA PHE A 49 2.47 8.46 0.42
C PHE A 49 1.92 9.32 -0.73
N VAL A 50 2.58 9.31 -1.90
CA VAL A 50 2.09 10.03 -3.10
C VAL A 50 0.86 9.32 -3.69
N PHE A 51 0.83 7.99 -3.64
CA PHE A 51 -0.26 7.17 -4.18
C PHE A 51 -0.82 6.21 -3.12
N PRO A 52 -1.73 6.68 -2.23
CA PRO A 52 -2.16 5.94 -1.04
C PRO A 52 -3.04 4.72 -1.33
N ILE A 53 -3.54 4.56 -2.56
CA ILE A 53 -4.29 3.37 -2.98
C ILE A 53 -3.46 2.54 -3.97
N ALA A 54 -2.97 3.16 -5.05
CA ALA A 54 -2.22 2.45 -6.07
C ALA A 54 -0.86 1.92 -5.55
N GLY A 55 -0.14 2.69 -4.72
CA GLY A 55 1.13 2.28 -4.15
C GLY A 55 1.03 0.99 -3.31
N PRO A 56 0.12 0.93 -2.31
CA PRO A 56 -0.17 -0.28 -1.57
C PRO A 56 -0.58 -1.47 -2.45
N LEU A 57 -1.42 -1.24 -3.46
CA LEU A 57 -1.82 -2.30 -4.40
C LEU A 57 -0.63 -2.87 -5.15
N VAL A 58 0.23 -2.03 -5.74
CA VAL A 58 1.43 -2.47 -6.46
C VAL A 58 2.40 -3.19 -5.51
N TRP A 59 2.51 -2.74 -4.26
CA TRP A 59 3.32 -3.39 -3.25
C TRP A 59 2.88 -4.85 -3.01
N TRP A 60 1.58 -5.06 -2.81
CA TRP A 60 0.99 -6.37 -2.57
C TRP A 60 0.95 -7.26 -3.83
N LEU A 61 0.78 -6.68 -5.02
CA LEU A 61 0.66 -7.46 -6.27
C LEU A 61 1.99 -8.03 -6.77
N GLY A 62 3.13 -7.40 -6.47
CA GLY A 62 4.40 -7.89 -6.98
C GLY A 62 5.64 -7.45 -6.21
N ALA A 63 5.65 -6.23 -5.69
CA ALA A 63 6.89 -5.68 -5.13
C ALA A 63 7.38 -6.42 -3.88
N ARG A 64 6.47 -6.93 -3.03
CA ARG A 64 6.86 -7.76 -1.86
C ARG A 64 7.67 -9.02 -2.24
N ASN A 65 7.50 -9.52 -3.46
CA ASN A 65 8.13 -10.75 -3.95
C ASN A 65 9.20 -10.50 -5.03
N ALA A 66 9.34 -9.26 -5.51
CA ALA A 66 10.33 -8.92 -6.52
C ALA A 66 11.75 -9.07 -5.94
N GLN A 67 12.44 -10.15 -6.32
CA GLN A 67 13.89 -10.23 -6.20
C GLN A 67 14.49 -9.49 -7.38
N ILE A 68 15.22 -8.40 -7.12
CA ILE A 68 16.15 -7.87 -8.11
C ILE A 68 17.19 -8.96 -8.29
N ARG A 69 17.07 -9.72 -9.38
CA ARG A 69 18.03 -10.73 -9.79
C ARG A 69 19.37 -10.03 -10.06
N THR A 70 20.31 -10.19 -9.14
CA THR A 70 21.72 -9.82 -9.30
C THR A 70 22.55 -11.04 -9.68
N ASP A 71 22.00 -11.95 -10.50
CA ASP A 71 22.76 -12.99 -11.19
C ASP A 71 23.70 -12.34 -12.21
N ARG A 72 24.81 -11.79 -11.72
CA ARG A 72 26.04 -11.68 -12.49
C ARG A 72 26.73 -13.06 -12.49
N PRO A 73 27.16 -13.57 -13.66
CA PRO A 73 27.99 -14.78 -13.75
C PRO A 73 29.35 -14.60 -13.07
#